data_AF-M2RH99-F1
#
_entry.id   AF-M2RH99-F1
#
_cell.length_a   1.000
_cell.length_b   1.000
_cell.length_c   1.000
_cell.angle_alpha   90.00
_cell.angle_beta   90.00
_cell.angle_gamma   90.00
#
_symmetry.space_group_name_H-M   'P 1'
#
loop_
_entity.id
_entity.type
_entity.pdbx_description
1 polymer ?
#
loop_
_entity_poly.entity_id
_entity_poly.type
_entity_poly.pdbx_seq_one_letter_code
_entity_poly.pdbx_strand_id
1 'polypeptide(L)'
;MAQITINSRNATSTGMSPFFLQHGHEVEPLQLELENKRRQRKPAEQLSDEQKAAEIAVKLQQAIELAQAGMAVAQQEQKRQANKTRREAQSY
;
A
#
# COMPACT_ATOMS: atom_id res chain seq x y z
N MET A 1 -25.43 9.74 -1.59
CA MET A 1 -24.64 10.98 -1.45
C MET A 1 -25.33 12.20 -2.10
N ALA A 2 -25.98 12.08 -3.26
CA ALA A 2 -26.63 13.22 -3.93
C ALA A 2 -27.77 13.90 -3.14
N GLN A 3 -28.63 13.13 -2.44
CA GLN A 3 -29.80 13.66 -1.71
C GLN A 3 -29.40 14.64 -0.59
N ILE A 4 -28.32 14.34 0.13
CA ILE A 4 -27.81 15.19 1.21
C ILE A 4 -27.27 16.50 0.62
N THR A 5 -26.51 16.42 -0.47
CA THR A 5 -25.96 17.59 -1.17
C THR A 5 -27.03 18.51 -1.74
N ILE A 6 -28.16 17.97 -2.18
CA ILE A 6 -29.27 18.77 -2.72
C ILE A 6 -30.02 19.47 -1.59
N ASN A 7 -30.33 18.76 -0.50
CA ASN A 7 -31.09 19.31 0.62
C ASN A 7 -30.30 20.31 1.47
N SER A 8 -28.97 20.31 1.39
CA SER A 8 -28.10 21.24 2.09
C SER A 8 -27.88 22.57 1.35
N ARG A 9 -28.28 22.70 0.08
CA ARG A 9 -28.09 23.92 -0.71
C ARG A 9 -29.30 24.84 -0.59
N ASN A 10 -29.06 26.15 -0.60
CA ASN A 10 -30.12 27.14 -0.60
C ASN A 10 -30.86 27.12 -1.95
N ALA A 11 -32.19 27.06 -1.91
CA ALA A 11 -33.02 27.17 -3.09
C ALA A 11 -33.07 28.63 -3.57
N THR A 12 -32.93 28.86 -4.87
CA THR A 12 -32.93 30.21 -5.46
C THR A 12 -34.24 30.97 -5.21
N SER A 13 -35.36 30.26 -5.07
CA SER A 13 -36.69 30.85 -4.88
C SER A 13 -36.95 31.34 -3.46
N THR A 14 -36.38 30.69 -2.43
CA THR A 14 -36.64 31.00 -1.02
C THR A 14 -35.41 31.57 -0.30
N GLY A 15 -34.22 31.47 -0.91
CA GLY A 15 -32.95 31.83 -0.29
C GLY A 15 -32.49 30.88 0.81
N MET A 16 -33.27 29.84 1.13
CA MET A 16 -33.06 28.93 2.25
C MET A 16 -32.98 27.47 1.77
N SER A 17 -32.29 26.62 2.53
CA SER A 17 -32.19 25.19 2.20
C SER A 17 -33.50 24.46 2.48
N PRO A 18 -33.91 23.46 1.65
CA PRO A 18 -35.08 22.64 1.93
C PRO A 18 -35.03 21.95 3.29
N PHE A 19 -33.83 21.57 3.75
CA PHE A 19 -33.63 21.03 5.09
C PHE A 19 -34.01 22.04 6.19
N PHE A 20 -33.55 23.30 6.06
CA PHE A 20 -33.89 24.36 7.00
C PHE A 20 -35.40 24.58 7.08
N LEU A 21 -36.07 24.65 5.93
CA LEU A 21 -37.53 24.85 5.87
C LEU A 21 -38.31 23.71 6.57
N GLN A 22 -37.78 22.49 6.54
CA GLN A 22 -38.41 21.34 7.16
C GLN A 22 -38.11 21.23 8.66
N HIS A 23 -36.91 21.61 9.11
CA HIS A 23 -36.41 21.30 10.45
C HIS A 23 -36.14 22.51 11.35
N GLY A 24 -36.25 23.74 10.82
CA GLY A 24 -36.16 24.98 11.58
C GLY A 24 -34.76 25.35 12.08
N HIS A 25 -33.72 24.64 11.65
CA HIS A 25 -32.33 24.93 12.01
C HIS A 25 -31.41 24.73 10.79
N GLU A 26 -30.41 25.59 10.66
CA GLU A 26 -29.47 25.55 9.53
C GLU A 26 -28.36 24.59 9.90
N VAL A 27 -28.15 23.56 9.06
CA VAL A 27 -27.00 22.68 9.20
C VAL A 27 -25.83 23.43 8.58
N GLU A 28 -25.07 24.14 9.41
CA GLU A 28 -23.80 24.68 8.99
C GLU A 28 -22.92 23.49 8.56
N PRO A 29 -22.52 23.41 7.28
CA PRO A 29 -21.70 22.30 6.83
C PRO A 29 -20.39 22.34 7.62
N LEU A 30 -20.09 21.23 8.32
CA LEU A 30 -18.87 21.10 9.09
C LEU A 30 -17.69 21.41 8.16
N GLN A 31 -17.02 22.54 8.39
CA GLN A 31 -15.79 22.91 7.70
C GLN A 31 -14.71 21.98 8.24
N LEU A 32 -14.68 20.76 7.70
CA LEU A 32 -13.54 19.89 7.88
C LEU A 32 -12.39 20.60 7.18
N GLU A 33 -11.55 21.28 7.95
CA GLU A 33 -10.18 21.56 7.53
C GLU A 33 -9.58 20.21 7.17
N LEU A 34 -9.69 19.86 5.89
CA LEU A 34 -8.82 18.89 5.25
C LEU A 34 -7.45 19.56 5.21
N GLU A 35 -6.85 19.75 6.40
CA GLU A 35 -5.42 19.84 6.61
C GLU A 35 -4.84 18.88 5.58
N ASN A 36 -4.16 19.46 4.58
CA ASN A 36 -3.64 18.75 3.44
C ASN A 36 -2.61 17.73 3.96
N LYS A 37 -3.06 16.57 4.44
CA LYS A 37 -2.26 15.40 4.82
C LYS A 37 -1.52 14.79 3.61
N ARG A 38 -1.40 15.54 2.53
CA ARG A 38 -0.50 15.28 1.40
C ARG A 38 0.88 15.93 1.56
N ARG A 39 1.14 16.76 2.59
CA ARG A 39 2.45 17.40 2.81
C ARG A 39 3.10 17.12 4.17
N GLN A 40 3.04 15.88 4.64
CA GLN A 40 4.01 15.39 5.62
C GLN A 40 4.52 13.99 5.23
N ARG A 41 4.86 13.80 3.95
CA ARG A 41 5.99 12.90 3.69
C ARG A 41 7.19 13.66 4.23
N LYS A 42 7.86 13.10 5.25
CA LYS A 42 9.19 13.56 5.69
C LYS A 42 10.00 13.92 4.45
N PRO A 43 10.85 14.96 4.46
CA PRO A 43 11.81 15.12 3.38
C PRO A 43 12.67 13.85 3.42
N ALA A 44 12.30 12.86 2.60
CA ALA A 44 13.26 11.92 2.10
C ALA A 44 14.27 12.83 1.44
N GLU A 45 15.40 12.99 2.12
CA GLU A 45 16.65 13.50 1.57
C GLU A 45 16.62 13.19 0.08
N GLN A 46 16.51 14.22 -0.75
CA GLN A 46 16.22 14.08 -2.17
C GLN A 46 17.46 13.44 -2.79
N LEU A 47 17.58 12.12 -2.64
CA LEU A 47 18.61 11.32 -3.27
C LEU A 47 18.54 11.62 -4.76
N SER A 48 19.69 11.90 -5.35
CA SER A 48 19.79 12.03 -6.80
C SER A 48 19.22 10.76 -7.44
N ASP A 49 18.64 10.88 -8.63
CA ASP A 49 18.03 9.74 -9.31
C ASP A 49 19.04 8.59 -9.52
N GLU A 50 20.32 8.92 -9.65
CA GLU A 50 21.43 7.95 -9.68
C GLU A 50 21.57 7.16 -8.36
N GLN A 51 21.43 7.84 -7.22
CA GLN A 51 21.51 7.20 -5.90
C GLN A 51 20.31 6.28 -5.65
N LYS A 52 19.11 6.69 -6.10
CA LYS A 52 17.92 5.82 -6.06
C LYS A 52 18.11 4.58 -6.94
N ALA A 53 18.63 4.75 -8.15
CA ALA A 53 18.91 3.65 -9.05
C ALA A 53 19.94 2.67 -8.46
N ALA A 54 21.00 3.18 -7.84
CA ALA A 54 22.00 2.37 -7.15
C ALA A 54 21.39 1.57 -5.98
N GLU A 55 20.54 2.19 -5.16
CA GLU A 55 19.87 1.51 -4.05
C GLU A 55 18.94 0.39 -4.53
N ILE A 56 18.21 0.61 -5.64
CA ILE A 56 17.38 -0.41 -6.27
C ILE A 56 18.22 -1.56 -6.78
N ALA A 57 19.34 -1.28 -7.46
CA ALA A 57 20.24 -2.30 -7.97
C ALA A 57 20.83 -3.17 -6.84
N VAL A 58 21.25 -2.54 -5.73
CA VAL A 58 21.75 -3.26 -4.54
C VAL A 58 20.67 -4.17 -3.95
N LYS A 59 19.44 -3.68 -3.80
CA LYS A 59 18.33 -4.49 -3.28
C LYS A 59 18.00 -5.67 -4.19
N LEU A 60 18.06 -5.47 -5.51
CA LEU A 60 17.83 -6.55 -6.47
C LEU A 60 18.92 -7.62 -6.38
N GLN A 61 20.18 -7.22 -6.28
CA GLN A 61 21.31 -8.13 -6.08
C GLN A 61 21.14 -8.97 -4.80
N GLN A 62 20.80 -8.33 -3.68
CA GLN A 62 20.53 -9.01 -2.41
C GLN A 62 19.37 -10.03 -2.53
N ALA A 63 18.30 -9.67 -3.23
CA ALA A 63 17.17 -10.58 -3.47
C ALA A 63 17.58 -11.80 -4.29
N ILE A 64 18.42 -11.62 -5.31
CA ILE A 64 18.95 -12.72 -6.13
C ILE A 64 19.83 -13.65 -5.29
N GLU A 65 20.73 -13.10 -4.48
CA GLU A 65 21.60 -13.89 -3.60
C GLU A 65 20.79 -14.72 -2.60
N LEU A 66 19.75 -14.12 -1.99
CA LEU A 66 18.84 -14.84 -1.09
C LEU A 66 18.10 -15.97 -1.80
N ALA A 67 17.61 -15.72 -3.03
CA ALA A 67 16.94 -16.74 -3.82
C ALA A 67 17.88 -17.90 -4.18
N GLN A 68 19.12 -17.60 -4.57
CA GLN A 68 20.15 -18.61 -4.85
C GLN A 68 20.50 -19.45 -3.62
N ALA A 69 20.69 -18.81 -2.46
CA ALA A 69 20.92 -19.49 -1.20
C ALA A 69 19.73 -20.41 -0.85
N GLY A 70 18.50 -19.92 -1.00
CA GLY A 70 17.28 -20.70 -0.78
C GLY A 70 17.19 -21.91 -1.72
N MET A 71 17.53 -21.74 -3.00
CA MET A 71 17.57 -22.85 -3.96
C MET A 71 18.60 -23.91 -3.59
N ALA A 72 19.80 -23.50 -3.17
CA ALA A 72 20.84 -24.43 -2.73
C ALA A 72 20.39 -25.26 -1.50
N VAL A 73 19.75 -24.61 -0.52
CA VAL A 73 19.20 -25.29 0.67
C VAL A 73 18.09 -26.25 0.27
N ALA A 74 17.17 -25.84 -0.62
CA ALA A 74 16.10 -26.69 -1.10
C ALA A 74 16.64 -27.94 -1.82
N GLN A 75 17.66 -27.78 -2.67
CA GLN A 75 18.33 -28.92 -3.33
C GLN A 75 19.00 -29.86 -2.33
N GLN A 76 19.65 -29.32 -1.29
CA GLN A 76 20.26 -30.12 -0.25
C GLN A 76 19.22 -30.94 0.53
N GLU A 77 18.10 -30.33 0.90
CA GLU A 77 17.00 -31.03 1.56
C GLU A 77 16.37 -32.09 0.65
N GLN A 78 16.17 -31.79 -0.63
CA GLN A 78 15.70 -32.78 -1.60
C GLN A 78 16.65 -33.98 -1.70
N LYS A 79 17.96 -33.74 -1.80
CA LYS A 79 18.97 -34.81 -1.79
C LYS A 79 18.93 -35.60 -0.49
N ARG A 80 18.79 -34.93 0.66
CA ARG A 80 18.68 -35.59 1.97
C ARG A 80 17.48 -36.52 2.03
N GLN A 81 16.31 -36.07 1.58
CA GLN A 81 15.10 -36.90 1.56
C GLN A 81 15.20 -38.04 0.54
N ALA A 82 15.70 -37.77 -0.67
CA ALA A 82 15.86 -38.78 -1.71
C ALA A 82 16.87 -39.88 -1.31
N ASN A 83 17.96 -39.51 -0.63
CA ASN A 83 18.96 -40.47 -0.16
C ASN A 83 18.51 -41.23 1.11
N LYS A 84 17.50 -40.75 1.84
CA LYS A 84 17.02 -41.38 3.08
C LYS A 84 16.59 -42.85 2.89
N THR A 85 16.03 -43.18 1.73
CA THR A 85 15.59 -44.54 1.38
C THR A 85 16.50 -45.21 0.35
N ARG A 86 17.56 -44.54 -0.10
CA ARG A 86 18.50 -45.09 -1.08
C ARG A 86 19.41 -46.09 -0.37
N ARG A 87 19.37 -47.34 -0.80
CA ARG A 87 20.39 -48.35 -0.44
C ARG A 87 21.52 -48.28 -1.44
N GLU A 88 22.76 -48.37 -0.97
CA GLU A 88 23.90 -48.52 -1.86
C GLU A 88 23.75 -49.79 -2.70
N ALA A 89 24.20 -49.73 -3.96
CA ALA A 89 24.17 -50.91 -4.82
C ALA A 89 25.14 -51.95 -4.25
N GLN A 90 24.70 -53.20 -4.11
CA GLN A 90 25.59 -54.30 -3.73
C GLN A 90 26.70 -54.40 -4.78
N SER A 91 27.94 -54.19 -4.34
CA SER A 91 29.12 -54.51 -5.14
C SER A 91 29.25 -56.03 -5.20
N TYR A 92 29.24 -56.58 -6.42
CA TYR A 92 29.69 -57.95 -6.69
C TYR A 92 31.19 -57.96 -6.99
#